data_AF-Q63508-F1
#
_entry.id   AF-Q63508-F1
#
_cell.length_a   1.000
_cell.length_b   1.000
_cell.length_c   1.000
_cell.angle_alpha   90.00
_cell.angle_beta   90.00
_cell.angle_gamma   90.00
#
_symmetry.space_group_name_H-M   'P 1'
#
loop_
_entity.id
_entity.type
_entity.pdbx_description
1 polymer ?
#
loop_
_entity_poly.entity_id
_entity_poly.type
_entity_poly.pdbx_seq_one_letter_code
_entity_poly.pdbx_strand_id
1 'polypeptide(L)'
;DFTFLRDPWNWLDFTVITFAYVTEFVDLGNVSALRTFRVLRALKTISVIPGLKTIVGALIQSVKKLSDVMILTVFCLSVFALIGLQLFMGNLRNKCLQWPPDNSTFEINITSFFNNSLDWNGT
;
A
#
# COMPACT_ATOMS: atom_id res chain seq x y z
N ASP A 1 18.09 29.12 -23.74
CA ASP A 1 16.68 28.90 -23.34
C ASP A 1 16.25 27.46 -23.59
N PHE A 2 15.53 26.84 -22.66
CA PHE A 2 15.09 25.44 -22.76
C PHE A 2 13.67 25.31 -23.32
N THR A 3 13.42 25.88 -24.50
CA THR A 3 12.11 25.91 -25.18
C THR A 3 11.48 24.52 -25.35
N PHE A 4 12.31 23.47 -25.46
CA PHE A 4 11.91 22.06 -25.61
C PHE A 4 11.06 21.51 -24.45
N LEU A 5 11.14 22.10 -23.26
CA LEU A 5 10.38 21.66 -22.07
C LEU A 5 8.97 22.26 -21.96
N ARG A 6 8.56 23.16 -22.87
CA ARG A 6 7.27 23.86 -22.77
C ARG A 6 6.06 23.03 -23.21
N ASP A 7 6.26 21.97 -23.98
CA ASP A 7 5.20 21.02 -24.36
C ASP A 7 5.12 19.87 -23.34
N PRO A 8 4.03 19.74 -22.55
CA PRO A 8 3.91 18.69 -21.53
C PRO A 8 3.86 17.27 -22.14
N TRP A 9 3.62 17.16 -23.45
CA TRP A 9 3.63 15.92 -24.21
C TRP A 9 5.03 15.37 -24.44
N ASN A 10 5.99 16.28 -24.70
CA ASN A 10 7.40 15.94 -24.80
C ASN A 10 7.97 15.53 -23.42
N TRP A 11 7.48 16.17 -22.35
CA TRP A 11 7.84 15.82 -20.97
C TRP A 11 7.26 14.48 -20.51
N LEU A 12 6.01 14.18 -20.90
CA LEU A 12 5.39 12.86 -20.69
C LEU A 12 6.18 11.77 -21.42
N ASP A 13 6.56 12.01 -22.67
CA ASP A 13 7.36 11.04 -23.43
C ASP A 13 8.74 10.81 -22.79
N PHE A 14 9.43 11.88 -22.39
CA PHE A 14 10.72 11.79 -21.70
C PHE A 14 10.61 11.00 -20.39
N THR A 15 9.62 11.30 -19.54
CA THR A 15 9.42 10.56 -18.28
C THR A 15 9.11 9.08 -18.50
N VAL A 16 8.33 8.71 -19.51
CA VAL A 16 8.08 7.30 -19.88
C VAL A 16 9.35 6.61 -20.37
N ILE A 17 10.18 7.28 -21.19
CA ILE A 17 11.46 6.74 -21.67
C ILE A 17 12.44 6.55 -20.52
N THR A 18 12.64 7.56 -19.66
CA THR A 18 13.52 7.47 -18.49
C THR A 18 13.06 6.37 -17.55
N PHE A 19 11.76 6.25 -17.28
CA PHE A 19 11.24 5.20 -16.42
C PHE A 19 11.50 3.81 -17.02
N ALA A 20 11.26 3.61 -18.32
CA ALA A 20 11.56 2.36 -19.00
C ALA A 20 13.05 1.98 -18.90
N TYR A 21 13.96 2.94 -19.11
CA TYR A 21 15.40 2.71 -19.01
C TYR A 21 15.86 2.38 -17.58
N VAL A 22 15.32 3.07 -16.58
CA VAL A 22 15.55 2.74 -15.16
C VAL A 22 15.06 1.31 -14.87
N THR A 23 13.89 0.90 -15.38
CA THR A 23 13.39 -0.46 -15.18
C THR A 23 14.16 -1.55 -15.93
N GLU A 24 15.07 -1.19 -16.84
CA GLU A 24 15.95 -2.11 -17.56
C GLU A 24 17.36 -2.17 -16.94
N PHE A 25 17.77 -1.13 -16.20
CA PHE A 25 19.00 -1.10 -15.40
C PHE A 25 18.84 -1.66 -13.97
N VAL A 26 17.61 -1.71 -13.45
CA VAL A 26 17.30 -2.09 -12.06
C VAL A 26 16.89 -3.57 -12.01
N ASP A 27 17.88 -4.46 -12.13
CA ASP A 27 17.70 -5.92 -12.10
C ASP A 27 17.53 -6.46 -10.65
N LEU A 28 16.51 -5.93 -9.95
CA LEU A 28 16.05 -6.52 -8.69
C LEU A 28 15.10 -7.68 -9.01
N GLY A 29 15.44 -8.86 -8.51
CA GLY A 29 14.79 -10.11 -8.90
C GLY A 29 13.27 -10.13 -8.72
N ASN A 30 12.58 -10.62 -9.76
CA ASN A 30 11.18 -11.05 -9.76
C ASN A 30 10.12 -9.99 -9.37
N VAL A 31 10.40 -8.68 -9.50
CA VAL A 31 9.36 -7.65 -9.33
C VAL A 31 8.38 -7.68 -10.52
N SER A 32 7.29 -8.44 -10.35
CA SER A 32 6.23 -8.62 -11.37
C SER A 32 5.69 -7.30 -11.93
N ALA A 33 5.68 -6.23 -11.11
CA ALA A 33 5.31 -4.87 -11.50
C ALA A 33 6.14 -4.31 -12.68
N LEU A 34 7.41 -4.72 -12.85
CA LEU A 34 8.25 -4.28 -13.97
C LEU A 34 7.64 -4.65 -15.33
N ARG A 35 6.92 -5.77 -15.39
CA ARG A 35 6.19 -6.21 -16.60
C ARG A 35 5.06 -5.25 -16.97
N THR A 36 4.41 -4.62 -15.99
CA THR A 36 3.31 -3.67 -16.18
C THR A 36 3.78 -2.37 -16.81
N PHE A 37 5.02 -1.91 -16.57
CA PHE A 37 5.54 -0.70 -17.21
C PHE A 37 5.67 -0.80 -18.74
N ARG A 38 5.65 -2.02 -19.31
CA ARG A 38 5.52 -2.22 -20.76
C ARG A 38 4.21 -1.62 -21.32
N VAL A 39 3.16 -1.47 -20.49
CA VAL A 39 1.90 -0.79 -20.88
C VAL A 39 2.10 0.72 -21.07
N LEU A 40 3.10 1.35 -20.45
CA LEU A 40 3.43 2.77 -20.69
C LEU A 40 3.87 3.01 -22.15
N ARG A 41 4.44 1.99 -22.82
CA ARG A 41 4.75 2.06 -24.26
C ARG A 41 3.48 2.17 -25.12
N ALA A 42 2.37 1.54 -24.72
CA ALA A 42 1.10 1.74 -25.40
C ALA A 42 0.58 3.18 -25.21
N LEU A 43 0.77 3.75 -24.02
CA LEU A 43 0.41 5.14 -23.71
C LEU A 43 1.16 6.14 -24.61
N LYS A 44 2.45 5.88 -24.92
CA LYS A 44 3.22 6.63 -25.93
C LYS A 44 2.57 6.57 -27.32
N THR A 45 2.14 5.41 -27.80
CA THR A 45 1.47 5.28 -29.12
C THR A 45 0.18 6.11 -29.18
N ILE A 46 -0.63 6.10 -28.12
CA ILE A 46 -1.91 6.85 -28.11
C ILE A 46 -1.63 8.37 -28.02
N SER A 47 -0.53 8.79 -27.38
CA SER A 47 -0.13 10.21 -27.27
C SER A 47 0.26 10.89 -28.59
N VAL A 48 0.67 10.10 -29.60
CA VAL A 48 1.01 10.60 -30.95
C VAL A 48 -0.24 10.95 -31.75
N ILE A 49 -1.41 10.41 -31.40
CA ILE A 49 -2.68 10.70 -32.08
C ILE A 49 -3.24 12.03 -31.55
N PRO A 50 -3.47 13.05 -32.40
CA PRO A 50 -3.85 14.39 -31.95
C PRO A 50 -5.18 14.43 -31.17
N GLY A 51 -6.06 13.44 -31.36
CA GLY A 51 -7.30 13.29 -30.59
C GLY A 51 -7.07 13.04 -29.09
N LEU A 52 -6.05 12.28 -28.68
CA LEU A 52 -5.78 12.06 -27.25
C LEU A 52 -5.27 13.33 -26.57
N LYS A 53 -4.50 14.17 -27.29
CA LYS A 53 -3.95 15.43 -26.76
C LYS A 53 -5.06 16.34 -26.20
N THR A 54 -6.21 16.37 -26.86
CA THR A 54 -7.42 17.04 -26.37
C THR A 54 -8.01 16.39 -25.12
N ILE A 55 -8.20 15.06 -25.11
CA ILE A 55 -8.85 14.33 -24.01
C ILE A 55 -8.08 14.50 -22.69
N VAL A 56 -6.76 14.30 -22.72
CA VAL A 56 -5.91 14.46 -21.52
C VAL A 56 -5.83 15.93 -21.10
N GLY A 57 -5.84 16.88 -22.04
CA GLY A 57 -5.94 18.30 -21.73
C GLY A 57 -7.24 18.66 -21.00
N ALA A 58 -8.38 18.15 -21.47
CA ALA A 58 -9.68 18.36 -20.84
C ALA A 58 -9.76 17.69 -19.45
N LEU A 59 -9.19 16.50 -19.27
CA LEU A 59 -9.10 15.83 -17.98
C LEU A 59 -8.28 16.65 -16.97
N ILE A 60 -7.08 17.10 -17.35
CA ILE A 60 -6.21 17.92 -16.50
C ILE A 60 -6.88 19.27 -16.16
N GLN A 61 -7.59 19.88 -17.12
CA GLN A 61 -8.34 21.11 -16.90
C GLN A 61 -9.51 20.90 -15.91
N SER A 62 -10.19 19.75 -15.99
CA SER A 62 -11.26 19.36 -15.07
C SER A 62 -10.72 19.13 -13.65
N VAL A 63 -9.61 18.41 -13.51
CA VAL A 63 -8.93 18.21 -12.21
C VAL A 63 -8.49 19.55 -11.61
N LYS A 64 -7.97 20.48 -12.42
CA LYS A 64 -7.62 21.85 -11.96
C LYS A 64 -8.83 22.71 -11.57
N LYS A 65 -10.05 22.40 -12.06
CA LYS A 65 -11.29 23.06 -11.60
C LYS A 65 -11.82 22.47 -10.29
N LEU A 66 -11.49 21.22 -9.98
CA LEU A 66 -11.88 20.52 -8.76
C LEU A 66 -10.80 20.51 -7.66
N SER A 67 -9.64 21.15 -7.89
CA SER A 67 -8.49 21.07 -6.99
C SER A 67 -8.75 21.64 -5.59
N ASP A 68 -9.59 22.66 -5.48
CA ASP A 68 -10.00 23.27 -4.20
C ASP A 68 -10.77 22.26 -3.32
N VAL A 69 -11.81 21.63 -3.89
CA VAL A 69 -12.59 20.55 -3.27
C VAL A 69 -11.70 19.34 -2.94
N MET A 70 -10.73 19.02 -3.80
CA MET A 70 -9.77 17.93 -3.58
C MET A 70 -8.84 18.22 -2.39
N ILE A 71 -8.31 19.44 -2.26
CA ILE A 71 -7.49 19.88 -1.12
C ILE A 71 -8.31 19.82 0.18
N LEU A 72 -9.53 20.36 0.18
CA LEU A 72 -10.45 20.30 1.32
C LEU A 72 -10.74 18.85 1.75
N THR A 73 -10.97 17.95 0.77
CA THR A 73 -11.22 16.53 1.02
C THR A 73 -10.00 15.84 1.61
N VAL A 74 -8.79 16.06 1.06
CA VAL A 74 -7.55 15.47 1.57
C VAL A 74 -7.23 15.97 2.98
N PHE A 75 -7.41 17.27 3.26
CA PHE A 75 -7.25 17.82 4.61
C PHE A 75 -8.23 17.20 5.61
N CYS A 76 -9.51 17.16 5.26
CA CYS A 76 -10.58 16.58 6.06
C CYS A 76 -10.30 15.10 6.40
N LEU A 77 -10.00 14.29 5.39
CA LEU A 77 -9.63 12.87 5.57
C LEU A 77 -8.36 12.70 6.40
N SER A 78 -7.37 13.59 6.28
CA SER A 78 -6.14 13.53 7.07
C SER A 78 -6.39 13.78 8.56
N VAL A 79 -7.24 14.77 8.90
CA VAL A 79 -7.63 15.03 10.29
C VAL A 79 -8.38 13.84 10.88
N PHE A 80 -9.37 13.29 10.17
CA PHE A 80 -10.09 12.09 10.62
C PHE A 80 -9.19 10.85 10.72
N ALA A 81 -8.22 10.69 9.81
CA ALA A 81 -7.25 9.60 9.87
C ALA A 81 -6.31 9.71 11.08
N LEU A 82 -5.86 10.91 11.45
CA LEU A 82 -5.03 11.13 12.64
C LEU A 82 -5.80 10.88 13.95
N ILE A 83 -7.07 11.28 14.01
CA ILE A 83 -7.94 11.00 15.16
C ILE A 83 -8.23 9.48 15.24
N GLY A 84 -8.64 8.87 14.13
CA GLY A 84 -8.93 7.44 14.05
C GLY A 84 -7.72 6.55 14.33
N LEU A 85 -6.52 6.94 13.86
CA LEU A 85 -5.28 6.23 14.17
C LEU A 85 -5.02 6.20 15.67
N GLN A 86 -5.13 7.34 16.37
CA GLN A 86 -4.93 7.41 17.82
C GLN A 86 -6.00 6.64 18.60
N LEU A 87 -7.28 6.72 18.19
CA LEU A 87 -8.40 6.09 18.88
C LEU A 87 -8.46 4.56 18.67
N PHE A 88 -8.03 4.07 17.50
CA PHE A 88 -8.05 2.63 17.17
C PHE A 88 -6.65 1.96 17.21
N MET A 89 -5.61 2.66 17.69
CA MET A 89 -4.25 2.11 17.81
C MET A 89 -4.27 0.85 18.69
N GLY A 90 -3.81 -0.27 18.13
CA GLY A 90 -3.76 -1.56 18.84
C GLY A 90 -5.12 -2.27 18.98
N ASN A 91 -6.22 -1.56 19.24
CA ASN A 91 -7.52 -2.17 19.59
C ASN A 91 -8.06 -3.16 18.53
N LEU A 92 -7.83 -2.89 17.23
CA LEU A 92 -8.23 -3.81 16.14
C LEU A 92 -7.35 -5.08 16.03
N ARG A 93 -6.32 -5.23 16.88
CA ARG A 93 -5.44 -6.41 16.93
C ARG A 93 -5.81 -7.39 18.05
N ASN A 94 -6.85 -7.09 18.84
CA ASN A 94 -7.31 -7.95 19.92
C ASN A 94 -7.67 -9.35 19.36
N LYS A 95 -6.96 -10.39 19.85
CA LYS A 95 -7.30 -11.79 19.62
C LYS A 95 -7.46 -12.47 20.96
N CYS A 96 -8.54 -13.22 21.12
CA CYS A 96 -8.65 -14.16 22.23
C CYS A 96 -7.59 -15.26 22.03
N LEU A 97 -6.55 -15.25 22.86
CA LEU A 97 -5.61 -16.36 22.94
C LEU A 97 -6.18 -17.38 23.91
N GLN A 98 -6.32 -18.63 23.48
CA GLN A 98 -6.65 -19.72 24.38
C GLN A 98 -5.50 -19.90 25.38
N TRP A 99 -5.83 -19.99 26.66
CA TRP A 99 -4.88 -20.30 27.74
C TRP A 99 -5.40 -21.51 28.53
N PRO A 100 -4.54 -22.47 28.91
CA PRO A 100 -3.14 -22.61 28.49
C PRO A 100 -3.03 -22.93 26.99
N PRO A 101 -1.88 -22.66 26.34
CA PRO A 101 -1.69 -22.99 24.93
C PRO A 101 -1.40 -24.49 24.74
N ASP A 102 -2.04 -25.11 23.75
CA ASP A 102 -2.12 -26.57 23.57
C ASP A 102 -0.78 -27.28 23.26
N ASN A 103 0.29 -26.50 23.05
CA ASN A 103 1.66 -26.98 22.81
C ASN A 103 2.72 -26.31 23.70
N SER A 104 2.31 -25.72 24.84
CA SER A 104 3.18 -25.79 26.02
C SER A 104 2.94 -27.16 26.65
N THR A 105 3.97 -28.02 26.68
CA THR A 105 3.88 -29.35 27.31
C THR A 105 3.41 -29.23 28.75
N PHE A 106 2.21 -29.71 29.05
CA PHE A 106 1.60 -29.55 30.37
C PHE A 106 2.10 -30.58 31.41
N GLU A 107 3.43 -30.69 31.47
CA GLU A 107 4.23 -31.26 32.57
C GLU A 107 4.15 -30.40 33.86
N ILE A 108 3.29 -29.37 33.87
CA ILE A 108 2.62 -28.71 35.01
C ILE A 108 1.79 -29.67 35.89
N ASN A 109 2.39 -30.81 36.24
CA ASN A 109 2.28 -31.41 37.56
C ASN A 109 0.87 -31.85 38.02
N ILE A 110 0.02 -32.27 37.08
CA ILE A 110 -1.23 -33.03 37.38
C ILE A 110 -0.91 -34.23 38.27
N THR A 111 0.24 -34.89 38.04
CA THR A 111 0.83 -35.91 38.91
C THR A 111 1.08 -35.42 40.35
N SER A 112 1.67 -34.25 40.59
CA SER A 112 1.79 -33.73 41.98
C SER A 112 0.45 -33.36 42.60
N PHE A 113 -0.50 -32.83 41.82
CA PHE A 113 -1.80 -32.42 42.35
C PHE A 113 -2.64 -33.64 42.75
N PHE A 114 -2.57 -34.72 41.97
CA PHE A 114 -3.15 -36.01 42.36
C PHE A 114 -2.36 -36.72 43.46
N ASN A 115 -1.02 -36.68 43.49
CA ASN A 115 -0.23 -37.27 44.58
C ASN A 115 -0.56 -36.61 45.93
N ASN A 116 -0.61 -35.27 45.99
CA ASN A 116 -1.00 -34.53 47.19
C ASN A 116 -2.46 -34.82 47.65
N SER A 117 -3.30 -35.31 46.74
CA SER A 117 -4.69 -35.72 47.03
C SER A 117 -4.82 -37.20 47.42
N LEU A 118 -3.86 -38.04 46.99
CA LEU A 118 -3.79 -39.47 47.32
C LEU A 118 -3.13 -39.71 48.69
N ASP A 119 -2.12 -38.93 49.05
CA ASP A 119 -1.43 -39.02 50.35
C ASP A 119 -2.38 -38.68 51.53
N TRP A 120 -3.43 -37.88 51.27
CA TRP A 120 -4.46 -37.50 52.26
C TRP A 120 -5.53 -38.59 52.50
N ASN A 121 -5.39 -39.79 51.94
CA ASN A 121 -6.31 -40.92 52.13
C ASN A 121 -5.57 -42.20 52.57
N GLY A 122 -4.44 -42.03 53.26
CA GLY A 122 -3.50 -43.08 53.65
C GLY A 122 -3.44 -43.42 55.15
N THR A 123 -4.54 -43.24 55.89
CA THR A 123 -4.68 -43.62 57.32
C THR A 123 -6.01 -44.32 57.59
#